data_AF-A0A2D6U0X0-F1
#
_entry.id   AF-A0A2D6U0X0-F1
#
_cell.length_a   1.000
_cell.length_b   1.000
_cell.length_c   1.000
_cell.angle_alpha   90.00
_cell.angle_beta   90.00
_cell.angle_gamma   90.00
#
_symmetry.space_group_name_H-M   'P 1'
#
loop_
_entity.id
_entity.type
_entity.pdbx_description
1 polymer ?
#
loop_
_entity_poly.entity_id
_entity_poly.type
_entity_poly.pdbx_seq_one_letter_code
_entity_poly.pdbx_strand_id
1 'polypeptide(L)'
;FVGAVSVSTSPVTLDSFDLTGSDYDGAYYQILIKTSGGEYEFATIHVAAKHGNISHTQYGHFSSSQVATFDAGFIGTTISLTATGAAPGNTAYVYKLGFDTAVAQVDSNRGGYYTLSRTPTNTDYLWVTYNGEKLIAGVTYSLKNDQLYIPRSSYSNADVITVTSISTTKIEEAIGYRIFKDMINRYHYKRIADAGNTKLAKVLDITDIEIFVNDASVLPEPDPNLNVPGIIFINNERITYFIRDLSENSLGQIMRGTLGTGALNTYAIGTDVIDSGASQTIPGYSDTTTICTHTADGLTTQFLLFDADSTTFIPLASGNDCTVFVGGIKQTSGFSFDGSTAYITFTTAPISGGKVEIIRKTGKVWVNQGTSTAGDGKGLQGATGPEATFLLNNPTKLP
;
A
#
# COMPACT_ATOMS: atom_id res chain seq x y z
N PHE A 1 3.16 -16.81 -3.89
CA PHE A 1 4.25 -17.72 -4.28
C PHE A 1 4.02 -19.06 -3.60
N VAL A 2 3.48 -20.03 -4.31
CA VAL A 2 3.52 -21.45 -3.89
C VAL A 2 4.88 -21.92 -4.39
N GLY A 3 5.77 -22.37 -3.51
CA GLY A 3 7.16 -22.67 -3.88
C GLY A 3 7.29 -23.75 -4.98
N ALA A 4 8.52 -24.06 -5.37
CA ALA A 4 8.78 -25.14 -6.31
C ALA A 4 8.19 -26.47 -5.78
N VAL A 5 7.33 -27.10 -6.57
CA VAL A 5 6.65 -28.35 -6.24
C VAL A 5 7.01 -29.40 -7.27
N SER A 6 7.69 -30.46 -6.85
CA SER A 6 7.95 -31.62 -7.71
C SER A 6 6.64 -32.37 -7.98
N VAL A 7 6.12 -32.26 -9.19
CA VAL A 7 4.91 -32.98 -9.63
C VAL A 7 5.29 -34.33 -10.22
N SER A 8 4.54 -35.38 -9.88
CA SER A 8 4.69 -36.75 -10.41
C SER A 8 3.33 -37.32 -10.82
N THR A 9 3.21 -38.65 -10.97
CA THR A 9 1.91 -39.31 -11.12
C THR A 9 1.04 -39.18 -9.87
N SER A 10 1.62 -38.82 -8.72
CA SER A 10 0.85 -38.50 -7.52
C SER A 10 0.37 -37.04 -7.55
N PRO A 11 -0.92 -36.78 -7.25
CA PRO A 11 -1.47 -35.43 -7.25
C PRO A 11 -0.78 -34.56 -6.21
N VAL A 12 -0.43 -33.33 -6.59
CA VAL A 12 0.05 -32.32 -5.64
C VAL A 12 -0.93 -31.17 -5.54
N THR A 13 -1.29 -30.83 -4.31
CA THR A 13 -2.15 -29.69 -4.01
C THR A 13 -1.42 -28.38 -4.26
N LEU A 14 -1.99 -27.52 -5.11
CA LEU A 14 -1.46 -26.19 -5.38
C LEU A 14 -2.03 -25.14 -4.44
N ASP A 15 -3.33 -25.24 -4.16
CA ASP A 15 -4.10 -24.20 -3.51
C ASP A 15 -5.44 -24.73 -2.99
N SER A 16 -6.09 -23.95 -2.14
CA SER A 16 -7.43 -24.21 -1.64
C SER A 16 -8.34 -23.03 -1.96
N PHE A 17 -9.49 -23.30 -2.57
CA PHE A 17 -10.50 -22.29 -2.87
C PHE A 17 -11.64 -22.33 -1.86
N ASP A 18 -12.15 -21.15 -1.50
CA ASP A 18 -13.35 -21.04 -0.69
C ASP A 18 -14.59 -21.18 -1.57
N LEU A 19 -15.20 -22.35 -1.54
CA LEU A 19 -16.42 -22.66 -2.32
C LEU A 19 -17.71 -22.48 -1.51
N THR A 20 -17.62 -21.95 -0.28
CA THR A 20 -18.77 -21.81 0.63
C THR A 20 -19.58 -20.53 0.38
N GLY A 21 -18.96 -19.51 -0.23
CA GLY A 21 -19.60 -18.25 -0.61
C GLY A 21 -20.23 -18.26 -2.01
N SER A 22 -21.02 -17.22 -2.32
CA SER A 22 -21.55 -16.95 -3.66
C SER A 22 -20.51 -16.38 -4.63
N ASP A 23 -19.33 -16.04 -4.10
CA ASP A 23 -18.27 -15.35 -4.81
C ASP A 23 -17.41 -16.34 -5.61
N TYR A 24 -16.79 -15.85 -6.69
CA TYR A 24 -15.88 -16.66 -7.48
C TYR A 24 -14.49 -16.65 -6.85
N ASP A 25 -13.87 -17.83 -6.78
CA ASP A 25 -12.45 -17.97 -6.46
C ASP A 25 -11.73 -18.52 -7.69
N GLY A 26 -10.52 -18.03 -7.93
CA GLY A 26 -9.78 -18.36 -9.15
C GLY A 26 -8.31 -17.99 -9.07
N ALA A 27 -7.51 -18.73 -9.81
CA ALA A 27 -6.07 -18.55 -9.85
C ALA A 27 -5.49 -18.94 -11.22
N TYR A 28 -4.35 -18.33 -11.50
CA TYR A 28 -3.54 -18.65 -12.66
C TYR A 28 -2.23 -19.28 -12.20
N TYR A 29 -1.86 -20.37 -12.86
CA TYR A 29 -0.61 -21.07 -12.63
C TYR A 29 0.20 -21.12 -13.91
N GLN A 30 1.47 -20.72 -13.82
CA GLN A 30 2.47 -21.01 -14.83
C GLN A 30 3.27 -22.23 -14.41
N ILE A 31 3.51 -23.14 -15.35
CA ILE A 31 4.28 -24.35 -15.12
C ILE A 31 5.47 -24.31 -16.07
N LEU A 32 6.66 -24.37 -15.49
CA LEU A 32 7.92 -24.52 -16.23
C LEU A 32 8.47 -25.92 -15.96
N ILE A 33 8.79 -26.66 -17.01
CA ILE A 33 9.33 -28.02 -16.90
C ILE A 33 10.77 -27.98 -17.36
N LYS A 34 11.69 -28.56 -16.58
CA LYS A 34 13.04 -28.85 -17.04
C LYS A 34 13.12 -30.33 -17.38
N THR A 35 13.31 -30.67 -18.66
CA THR A 35 13.49 -32.06 -19.08
C THR A 35 14.89 -32.54 -18.68
N SER A 36 15.06 -33.86 -18.56
CA SER A 36 16.38 -34.48 -18.33
C SER A 36 17.40 -34.17 -19.44
N GLY A 37 16.93 -33.76 -20.62
CA GLY A 37 17.76 -33.29 -21.75
C GLY A 37 18.17 -31.82 -21.68
N GLY A 38 17.70 -31.06 -20.68
CA GLY A 38 18.00 -29.63 -20.53
C GLY A 38 17.08 -28.70 -21.31
N GLU A 39 16.04 -29.22 -21.96
CA GLU A 39 15.01 -28.43 -22.64
C GLU A 39 13.98 -27.92 -21.63
N TYR A 40 13.34 -26.80 -21.96
CA TYR A 40 12.28 -26.21 -21.14
C TYR A 40 10.95 -26.22 -21.88
N GLU A 41 9.92 -26.78 -21.23
CA GLU A 41 8.54 -26.69 -21.69
C GLU A 41 7.74 -25.76 -20.79
N PHE A 42 6.75 -25.07 -21.35
CA PHE A 42 5.91 -24.12 -20.64
C PHE A 42 4.43 -24.50 -20.78
N ALA A 43 3.66 -24.37 -19.69
CA ALA A 43 2.20 -24.48 -19.72
C ALA A 43 1.56 -23.42 -18.83
N THR A 44 0.38 -22.97 -19.21
CA THR A 44 -0.45 -22.08 -18.37
C THR A 44 -1.75 -22.79 -18.04
N ILE A 45 -2.12 -22.77 -16.76
CA ILE A 45 -3.38 -23.32 -16.27
C ILE A 45 -4.17 -22.18 -15.65
N HIS A 46 -5.40 -22.01 -16.14
CA HIS A 46 -6.39 -21.13 -15.54
C HIS A 46 -7.41 -21.99 -14.82
N VAL A 47 -7.70 -21.63 -13.57
CA VAL A 47 -8.68 -22.32 -12.75
C VAL A 47 -9.64 -21.31 -12.13
N ALA A 48 -10.95 -21.53 -12.30
CA ALA A 48 -12.00 -20.78 -11.64
C ALA A 48 -13.04 -21.73 -11.07
N ALA A 49 -13.54 -21.42 -9.88
CA ALA A 49 -14.54 -22.22 -9.19
C ALA A 49 -15.61 -21.34 -8.52
N LYS A 50 -16.84 -21.85 -8.52
CA LYS A 50 -17.98 -21.29 -7.78
C LYS A 50 -18.99 -22.37 -7.44
N HIS A 51 -19.33 -22.50 -6.15
CA HIS A 51 -20.46 -23.32 -5.68
C HIS A 51 -20.48 -24.75 -6.28
N GLY A 52 -19.31 -25.41 -6.30
CA GLY A 52 -19.16 -26.77 -6.86
C GLY A 52 -19.07 -26.87 -8.39
N ASN A 53 -19.27 -25.78 -9.13
CA ASN A 53 -18.97 -25.69 -10.55
C ASN A 53 -17.53 -25.24 -10.76
N ILE A 54 -16.79 -26.02 -11.53
CA ILE A 54 -15.37 -25.83 -11.78
C ILE A 54 -15.17 -25.68 -13.27
N SER A 55 -14.42 -24.66 -13.67
CA SER A 55 -13.90 -24.53 -15.02
C SER A 55 -12.37 -24.43 -14.94
N HIS A 56 -11.68 -25.33 -15.63
CA HIS A 56 -10.26 -25.20 -15.87
C HIS A 56 -9.99 -25.13 -17.37
N THR A 57 -8.96 -24.38 -17.76
CA THR A 57 -8.48 -24.38 -19.14
C THR A 57 -6.97 -24.41 -19.14
N GLN A 58 -6.41 -25.40 -19.84
CA GLN A 58 -4.97 -25.58 -20.01
C GLN A 58 -4.55 -25.05 -21.38
N TYR A 59 -3.50 -24.23 -21.42
CA TYR A 59 -2.93 -23.68 -22.64
C TYR A 59 -1.43 -24.02 -22.73
N GLY A 60 -0.96 -24.42 -23.93
CA GLY A 60 0.46 -24.33 -24.30
C GLY A 60 1.26 -25.62 -24.49
N HIS A 61 0.68 -26.73 -24.98
CA HIS A 61 1.51 -27.89 -25.35
C HIS A 61 2.37 -27.56 -26.58
N PHE A 62 3.68 -27.41 -26.40
CA PHE A 62 4.66 -27.41 -27.49
C PHE A 62 5.68 -28.53 -27.27
N SER A 63 5.46 -29.67 -27.92
CA SER A 63 6.58 -30.46 -28.40
C SER A 63 6.17 -31.23 -29.66
N SER A 64 7.10 -31.33 -30.59
CA SER A 64 7.01 -32.23 -31.75
C SER A 64 7.13 -33.71 -31.35
N SER A 65 7.30 -34.00 -30.05
CA SER A 65 7.48 -35.33 -29.46
C SER A 65 7.14 -35.25 -27.97
N GLN A 66 5.92 -35.65 -27.61
CA GLN A 66 5.29 -35.53 -26.29
C GLN A 66 6.18 -36.07 -25.14
N VAL A 67 6.62 -35.19 -24.21
CA VAL A 67 7.53 -35.54 -23.09
C VAL A 67 6.79 -35.74 -21.76
N ALA A 68 5.66 -35.06 -21.53
CA ALA A 68 4.75 -35.30 -20.40
C ALA A 68 3.35 -34.72 -20.67
N THR A 69 2.31 -35.31 -20.06
CA THR A 69 0.94 -34.78 -20.07
C THR A 69 0.55 -34.42 -18.65
N PHE A 70 0.18 -33.16 -18.44
CA PHE A 70 -0.28 -32.67 -17.14
C PHE A 70 -1.79 -32.54 -17.14
N ASP A 71 -2.42 -33.00 -16.07
CA ASP A 71 -3.85 -32.87 -15.85
C ASP A 71 -4.09 -32.13 -14.53
N ALA A 72 -4.99 -31.15 -14.57
CA ALA A 72 -5.35 -30.30 -13.44
C ALA A 72 -6.80 -30.55 -13.07
N GLY A 73 -7.01 -31.00 -11.84
CA GLY A 73 -8.33 -31.33 -11.32
C GLY A 73 -8.55 -30.75 -9.94
N PHE A 74 -9.77 -30.89 -9.45
CA PHE A 74 -10.09 -30.60 -8.05
C PHE A 74 -10.29 -31.88 -7.27
N ILE A 75 -9.79 -31.89 -6.04
CA ILE A 75 -10.11 -32.88 -5.03
C ILE A 75 -10.73 -32.12 -3.86
N GLY A 76 -12.06 -32.20 -3.73
CA GLY A 76 -12.82 -31.37 -2.79
C GLY A 76 -12.69 -29.88 -3.12
N THR A 77 -12.17 -29.09 -2.18
CA THR A 77 -11.92 -27.64 -2.32
C THR A 77 -10.51 -27.30 -2.78
N THR A 78 -9.67 -28.31 -3.07
CA THR A 78 -8.26 -28.12 -3.39
C THR A 78 -7.96 -28.39 -4.86
N ILE A 79 -7.15 -27.52 -5.47
CA ILE A 79 -6.63 -27.74 -6.82
C ILE A 79 -5.47 -28.72 -6.75
N SER A 80 -5.51 -29.76 -7.57
CA SER A 80 -4.47 -30.77 -7.69
C SER A 80 -3.90 -30.83 -9.10
N LEU A 81 -2.57 -30.94 -9.22
CA LEU A 81 -1.90 -31.26 -10.49
C LEU A 81 -1.36 -32.67 -10.47
N THR A 82 -1.54 -33.38 -11.58
CA THR A 82 -0.90 -34.67 -11.87
C THR A 82 -0.10 -34.58 -13.16
N ALA A 83 0.93 -35.42 -13.28
CA ALA A 83 1.73 -35.57 -14.48
C ALA A 83 1.79 -37.05 -14.90
N THR A 84 1.57 -37.34 -16.18
CA THR A 84 1.73 -38.67 -16.78
C THR A 84 2.75 -38.63 -17.92
N GLY A 85 3.50 -39.72 -18.12
CA GLY A 85 4.49 -39.82 -19.19
C GLY A 85 5.85 -39.16 -18.93
N ALA A 86 6.00 -38.40 -17.84
CA ALA A 86 7.30 -37.87 -17.43
C ALA A 86 8.24 -39.02 -17.01
N ALA A 87 9.41 -39.12 -17.63
CA ALA A 87 10.47 -40.00 -17.15
C ALA A 87 10.80 -39.66 -15.67
N PRO A 88 11.15 -40.66 -14.83
CA PRO A 88 11.54 -40.41 -13.44
C PRO A 88 12.69 -39.39 -13.39
N GLY A 89 12.47 -38.22 -12.78
CA GLY A 89 13.49 -37.18 -12.60
C GLY A 89 13.17 -35.79 -13.18
N ASN A 90 12.08 -35.62 -13.94
CA ASN A 90 11.66 -34.28 -14.38
C ASN A 90 11.10 -33.47 -13.21
N THR A 91 11.53 -32.21 -13.08
CA THR A 91 11.02 -31.28 -12.05
C THR A 91 10.15 -30.22 -12.72
N ALA A 92 8.91 -30.09 -12.25
CA ALA A 92 8.02 -28.99 -12.61
C ALA A 92 8.17 -27.86 -11.59
N TYR A 93 8.18 -26.62 -12.07
CA TYR A 93 8.15 -25.42 -11.25
C TYR A 93 6.80 -24.74 -11.50
N VAL A 94 5.97 -24.65 -10.47
CA VAL A 94 4.64 -24.04 -10.56
C VAL A 94 4.67 -22.68 -9.90
N TYR A 95 4.22 -21.66 -10.63
CA TYR A 95 4.15 -20.28 -10.17
C TYR A 95 2.70 -19.85 -10.13
N LYS A 96 2.17 -19.61 -8.92
CA LYS A 96 0.88 -18.89 -8.77
C LYS A 96 1.11 -17.44 -9.17
N LEU A 97 0.47 -17.01 -10.24
CA LEU A 97 0.45 -15.62 -10.68
C LEU A 97 -0.54 -14.85 -9.81
N GLY A 98 -0.03 -13.91 -9.04
CA GLY A 98 -0.86 -12.92 -8.37
C GLY A 98 -1.27 -11.87 -9.40
N PHE A 99 -2.51 -11.93 -9.87
CA PHE A 99 -3.08 -10.81 -10.60
C PHE A 99 -3.77 -9.89 -9.61
N ASP A 100 -3.67 -8.58 -9.85
CA ASP A 100 -4.52 -7.60 -9.20
C ASP A 100 -5.94 -7.80 -9.73
N THR A 101 -6.69 -8.66 -9.04
CA THR A 101 -7.91 -9.24 -9.57
C THR A 101 -9.07 -8.34 -9.20
N ALA A 102 -9.44 -7.44 -10.10
CA ALA A 102 -10.84 -7.02 -10.18
C ALA A 102 -11.55 -8.04 -11.06
N VAL A 103 -12.18 -9.07 -10.46
CA VAL A 103 -13.28 -9.76 -11.13
C VAL A 103 -14.39 -8.73 -11.23
N ALA A 104 -14.46 -8.03 -12.36
CA ALA A 104 -15.53 -7.08 -12.60
C ALA A 104 -16.85 -7.87 -12.66
N GLN A 105 -17.65 -7.76 -11.60
CA GLN A 105 -19.06 -8.15 -11.64
C GLN A 105 -19.73 -7.25 -12.66
N VAL A 106 -20.30 -7.82 -13.71
CA VAL A 106 -21.05 -7.01 -14.66
C VAL A 106 -22.48 -6.88 -14.15
N ASP A 107 -22.84 -5.66 -13.78
CA ASP A 107 -24.23 -5.31 -13.54
C ASP A 107 -24.98 -5.07 -14.85
N SER A 108 -26.06 -5.82 -14.99
CA SER A 108 -27.21 -5.61 -15.88
C SER A 108 -27.05 -5.88 -17.38
N ASN A 109 -27.92 -6.78 -17.83
CA ASN A 109 -28.00 -7.34 -19.17
C ASN A 109 -29.15 -6.64 -19.93
N ARG A 110 -28.81 -5.91 -21.00
CA ARG A 110 -29.69 -5.71 -22.16
C ARG A 110 -28.85 -5.80 -23.43
N GLY A 111 -28.90 -6.96 -24.05
CA GLY A 111 -28.33 -7.18 -25.38
C GLY A 111 -26.84 -7.50 -25.41
N GLY A 112 -26.27 -8.10 -24.37
CA GLY A 112 -24.87 -8.58 -24.42
C GLY A 112 -23.80 -7.49 -24.22
N TYR A 113 -24.16 -6.35 -23.64
CA TYR A 113 -23.24 -5.29 -23.24
C TYR A 113 -22.90 -5.39 -21.75
N TYR A 114 -21.61 -5.23 -21.43
CA TYR A 114 -21.04 -5.41 -20.10
C TYR A 114 -20.06 -4.26 -19.82
N THR A 115 -20.31 -3.46 -18.78
CA THR A 115 -19.39 -2.37 -18.39
C THR A 115 -18.29 -2.92 -17.49
N LEU A 116 -17.04 -2.64 -17.84
CA LEU A 116 -15.85 -3.03 -17.08
C LEU A 116 -15.52 -1.99 -16.01
N SER A 117 -14.89 -2.42 -14.92
CA SER A 117 -14.46 -1.53 -13.82
C SER A 117 -13.35 -0.55 -14.21
N ARG A 118 -12.67 -0.80 -15.34
CA ARG A 118 -11.63 0.06 -15.92
C ARG A 118 -11.63 -0.05 -17.44
N THR A 119 -11.26 1.03 -18.11
CA THR A 119 -11.09 1.08 -19.58
C THR A 119 -9.79 0.38 -19.99
N PRO A 120 -9.84 -0.81 -20.61
CA PRO A 120 -8.64 -1.46 -21.13
C PRO A 120 -8.10 -0.68 -22.33
N THR A 121 -6.78 -0.57 -22.44
CA THR A 121 -6.12 0.16 -23.55
C THR A 121 -6.20 -0.56 -24.89
N ASN A 122 -6.32 -1.90 -24.87
CA ASN A 122 -6.45 -2.75 -26.06
C ASN A 122 -7.17 -4.07 -25.67
N THR A 123 -7.90 -4.67 -26.61
CA THR A 123 -8.50 -6.01 -26.48
C THR A 123 -7.49 -7.13 -26.31
N ASP A 124 -6.24 -6.95 -26.76
CA ASP A 124 -5.16 -7.94 -26.57
C ASP A 124 -4.82 -8.15 -25.08
N TYR A 125 -5.11 -7.14 -24.27
CA TYR A 125 -4.98 -7.14 -22.82
C TYR A 125 -6.24 -7.66 -22.12
N LEU A 126 -7.16 -8.29 -22.84
CA LEU A 126 -8.41 -8.80 -22.30
C LEU A 126 -8.53 -10.29 -22.60
N TRP A 127 -8.75 -11.08 -21.55
CA TRP A 127 -9.14 -12.47 -21.65
C TRP A 127 -10.58 -12.60 -21.19
N VAL A 128 -11.47 -12.84 -22.14
CA VAL A 128 -12.90 -13.01 -21.90
C VAL A 128 -13.23 -14.48 -22.00
N THR A 129 -13.93 -15.01 -21.00
CA THR A 129 -14.50 -16.35 -21.02
C THR A 129 -15.99 -16.28 -20.76
N TYR A 130 -16.74 -17.19 -21.39
CA TYR A 130 -18.16 -17.40 -21.14
C TYR A 130 -18.39 -18.88 -20.85
N ASN A 131 -18.95 -19.21 -19.69
CA ASN A 131 -19.14 -20.59 -19.20
C ASN A 131 -17.86 -21.44 -19.32
N GLY A 132 -16.69 -20.82 -19.10
CA GLY A 132 -15.39 -21.47 -19.22
C GLY A 132 -14.77 -21.48 -20.63
N GLU A 133 -15.53 -21.16 -21.68
CA GLU A 133 -15.00 -21.08 -23.04
C GLU A 133 -14.37 -19.71 -23.31
N LYS A 134 -13.11 -19.71 -23.76
CA LYS A 134 -12.40 -18.48 -24.14
C LYS A 134 -12.96 -17.91 -25.44
N LEU A 135 -13.28 -16.62 -25.39
CA LEU A 135 -13.72 -15.84 -26.53
C LEU A 135 -12.50 -15.18 -27.20
N ILE A 136 -12.61 -14.98 -28.51
CA ILE A 136 -11.65 -14.33 -29.40
C ILE A 136 -12.07 -12.87 -29.65
N ALA A 137 -11.12 -11.95 -29.42
CA ALA A 137 -11.29 -10.52 -29.67
C ALA A 137 -11.60 -10.23 -31.14
N GLY A 138 -12.53 -9.30 -31.40
CA GLY A 138 -12.91 -8.86 -32.74
C GLY A 138 -13.81 -9.84 -33.51
N VAL A 139 -13.93 -11.09 -33.04
CA VAL A 139 -14.77 -12.13 -33.66
C VAL A 139 -15.98 -12.44 -32.78
N THR A 140 -15.71 -12.85 -31.54
CA THR A 140 -16.74 -13.34 -30.60
C THR A 140 -17.03 -12.35 -29.47
N TYR A 141 -16.26 -11.29 -29.38
CA TYR A 141 -16.57 -10.11 -28.59
C TYR A 141 -15.88 -8.87 -29.18
N SER A 142 -16.38 -7.69 -28.86
CA SER A 142 -15.74 -6.42 -29.18
C SER A 142 -15.72 -5.52 -27.94
N LEU A 143 -14.77 -4.59 -27.88
CA LEU A 143 -14.62 -3.64 -26.79
C LEU A 143 -14.67 -2.23 -27.35
N LYS A 144 -15.43 -1.35 -26.69
CA LYS A 144 -15.44 0.08 -26.98
C LYS A 144 -15.37 0.83 -25.66
N ASN A 145 -14.26 1.54 -25.43
CA ASN A 145 -13.94 2.13 -24.14
C ASN A 145 -13.96 1.06 -23.03
N ASP A 146 -14.79 1.27 -22.01
CA ASP A 146 -15.05 0.37 -20.89
C ASP A 146 -16.21 -0.61 -21.15
N GLN A 147 -16.84 -0.56 -22.33
CA GLN A 147 -17.99 -1.39 -22.65
C GLN A 147 -17.59 -2.60 -23.52
N LEU A 148 -17.67 -3.79 -22.93
CA LEU A 148 -17.51 -5.07 -23.59
C LEU A 148 -18.85 -5.51 -24.21
N TYR A 149 -18.82 -5.92 -25.47
CA TYR A 149 -19.97 -6.47 -26.18
C TYR A 149 -19.69 -7.90 -26.61
N ILE A 150 -20.56 -8.83 -26.24
CA ILE A 150 -20.53 -10.22 -26.67
C ILE A 150 -21.79 -10.42 -27.51
N PRO A 151 -21.73 -10.70 -28.82
CA PRO A 151 -22.93 -10.99 -29.60
C PRO A 151 -23.40 -12.45 -29.38
N ARG A 152 -24.52 -12.65 -28.68
CA ARG A 152 -25.22 -13.95 -28.61
C ARG A 152 -26.73 -13.82 -28.75
N SER A 153 -27.36 -14.92 -29.18
CA SER A 153 -28.80 -15.03 -29.40
C SER A 153 -29.61 -15.08 -28.09
N SER A 154 -29.04 -15.59 -27.00
CA SER A 154 -29.68 -15.66 -25.69
C SER A 154 -28.66 -15.73 -24.56
N TYR A 155 -29.05 -15.22 -23.39
CA TYR A 155 -28.31 -15.34 -22.12
C TYR A 155 -29.21 -15.97 -21.07
N SER A 156 -28.64 -16.85 -20.26
CA SER A 156 -29.26 -17.43 -19.08
C SER A 156 -28.74 -16.73 -17.82
N ASN A 157 -29.56 -16.70 -16.76
CA ASN A 157 -29.14 -16.21 -15.45
C ASN A 157 -28.10 -17.13 -14.77
N ALA A 158 -27.90 -18.33 -15.30
CA ALA A 158 -26.86 -19.26 -14.86
C ALA A 158 -25.52 -19.05 -15.58
N ASP A 159 -25.49 -18.24 -16.64
CA ASP A 159 -24.26 -18.05 -17.41
C ASP A 159 -23.24 -17.21 -16.65
N VAL A 160 -21.99 -17.60 -16.78
CA VAL A 160 -20.83 -16.97 -16.14
C VAL A 160 -19.98 -16.31 -17.19
N ILE A 161 -19.77 -15.01 -17.06
CA ILE A 161 -18.81 -14.27 -17.88
C ILE A 161 -17.69 -13.81 -16.97
N THR A 162 -16.48 -14.27 -17.27
CA THR A 162 -15.28 -13.84 -16.55
C THR A 162 -14.42 -13.05 -17.51
N VAL A 163 -14.18 -11.78 -17.16
CA VAL A 163 -13.31 -10.87 -17.91
C VAL A 163 -12.07 -10.61 -17.07
N THR A 164 -10.93 -11.08 -17.57
CA THR A 164 -9.62 -10.80 -16.97
C THR A 164 -8.93 -9.77 -17.84
N SER A 165 -8.68 -8.56 -17.32
CA SER A 165 -7.87 -7.57 -18.00
C SER A 165 -6.45 -7.62 -17.48
N ILE A 166 -5.47 -7.79 -18.37
CA ILE A 166 -4.04 -7.75 -18.09
C ILE A 166 -3.51 -6.42 -18.63
N SER A 167 -3.70 -5.35 -17.87
CA SER A 167 -2.91 -4.15 -18.13
C SER A 167 -1.49 -4.37 -17.65
N THR A 168 -0.50 -3.83 -18.35
CA THR A 168 0.76 -3.48 -17.70
C THR A 168 0.45 -2.35 -16.72
N THR A 169 0.00 -2.69 -15.52
CA THR A 169 0.24 -1.81 -14.39
C THR A 169 1.75 -1.78 -14.30
N LYS A 170 2.35 -0.61 -14.58
CA LYS A 170 3.66 -0.32 -13.98
C LYS A 170 3.60 -0.89 -12.57
N ILE A 171 4.58 -1.70 -12.18
CA ILE A 171 4.83 -1.87 -10.76
C ILE A 171 5.26 -0.47 -10.33
N GLU A 172 4.30 0.34 -9.89
CA GLU A 172 4.60 1.63 -9.30
C GLU A 172 5.38 1.29 -8.04
N GLU A 173 6.62 1.77 -8.00
CA GLU A 173 7.51 1.46 -6.90
C GLU A 173 6.86 1.92 -5.58
N ALA A 174 7.10 1.18 -4.50
CA ALA A 174 6.42 1.46 -3.24
C ALA A 174 6.82 2.86 -2.72
N ILE A 175 5.90 3.54 -2.06
CA ILE A 175 6.17 4.83 -1.43
C ILE A 175 6.33 4.60 0.07
N GLY A 176 7.46 5.08 0.61
CA GLY A 176 7.73 5.04 2.04
C GLY A 176 7.76 6.44 2.64
N TYR A 177 7.13 6.61 3.80
CA TYR A 177 7.31 7.80 4.62
C TYR A 177 7.17 7.47 6.10
N ARG A 178 7.80 8.29 6.93
CA ARG A 178 7.73 8.26 8.38
C ARG A 178 7.18 9.57 8.88
N ILE A 179 6.28 9.46 9.85
CA ILE A 179 5.85 10.57 10.68
C ILE A 179 6.35 10.27 12.09
N PHE A 180 7.06 11.22 12.68
CA PHE A 180 7.39 11.13 14.10
C PHE A 180 7.19 12.48 14.78
N LYS A 181 6.99 12.42 16.09
CA LYS A 181 6.73 13.58 16.92
C LYS A 181 7.87 13.74 17.91
N ASP A 182 8.42 14.95 18.01
CA ASP A 182 9.48 15.24 18.97
C ASP A 182 8.93 15.57 20.38
N MET A 183 9.83 15.67 21.35
CA MET A 183 9.50 15.99 22.75
C MET A 183 8.90 17.39 22.95
N ILE A 184 9.00 18.28 21.96
CA ILE A 184 8.45 19.64 21.98
C ILE A 184 7.17 19.70 21.12
N ASN A 185 6.52 18.56 20.90
CA ASN A 185 5.21 18.45 20.26
C ASN A 185 5.19 18.87 18.77
N ARG A 186 6.33 18.88 18.09
CA ARG A 186 6.40 19.11 16.64
C ARG A 186 6.39 17.79 15.87
N TYR A 187 5.67 17.77 14.76
CA TYR A 187 5.63 16.63 13.85
C TYR A 187 6.66 16.81 12.73
N HIS A 188 7.35 15.74 12.41
CA HIS A 188 8.35 15.66 11.35
C HIS A 188 7.88 14.65 10.31
N TYR A 189 7.93 15.06 9.05
CA TYR A 189 7.49 14.28 7.90
C TYR A 189 8.68 13.97 7.02
N LYS A 190 9.04 12.70 6.95
CA LYS A 190 10.25 12.23 6.26
C LYS A 190 9.89 11.16 5.25
N ARG A 191 10.41 11.26 4.04
CA ARG A 191 10.38 10.17 3.06
C ARG A 191 11.31 9.06 3.52
N ILE A 192 10.92 7.83 3.23
CA ILE A 192 11.79 6.66 3.27
C ILE A 192 12.02 6.32 1.81
N ALA A 193 13.20 6.64 1.30
CA ALA A 193 13.62 6.30 -0.05
C ALA A 193 14.55 5.09 0.01
N ASP A 194 14.57 4.26 -1.03
CA ASP A 194 15.58 3.18 -1.19
C ASP A 194 16.98 3.78 -1.33
N ALA A 195 17.08 4.89 -2.06
CA ALA A 195 18.30 5.68 -2.18
C ALA A 195 18.68 6.31 -0.83
N GLY A 196 19.96 6.25 -0.51
CA GLY A 196 20.51 6.81 0.73
C GLY A 196 20.38 5.89 1.95
N ASN A 197 20.14 4.60 1.74
CA ASN A 197 20.10 3.63 2.82
C ASN A 197 21.22 2.60 2.69
N THR A 198 21.63 2.10 3.85
CA THR A 198 22.64 1.04 3.97
C THR A 198 22.24 0.12 5.13
N LYS A 199 23.11 -0.80 5.51
CA LYS A 199 22.90 -1.69 6.64
C LYS A 199 24.07 -1.60 7.61
N LEU A 200 23.82 -1.90 8.88
CA LEU A 200 24.87 -2.05 9.87
C LEU A 200 25.84 -3.17 9.47
N ALA A 201 27.13 -2.86 9.43
CA ALA A 201 28.21 -3.82 9.18
C ALA A 201 28.68 -4.53 10.45
N LYS A 202 28.38 -3.97 11.62
CA LYS A 202 28.65 -4.57 12.93
C LYS A 202 27.43 -4.41 13.84
N VAL A 203 27.41 -5.17 14.92
CA VAL A 203 26.50 -4.91 16.03
C VAL A 203 26.76 -3.50 16.55
N LEU A 204 25.71 -2.75 16.85
CA LEU A 204 25.79 -1.40 17.44
C LEU A 204 25.21 -1.44 18.85
N ASP A 205 26.06 -1.27 19.84
CA ASP A 205 25.67 -1.16 21.24
C ASP A 205 25.41 0.31 21.64
N ILE A 206 24.72 0.50 22.76
CA ILE A 206 24.37 1.84 23.26
C ILE A 206 25.59 2.66 23.72
N THR A 207 26.67 1.97 24.10
CA THR A 207 27.94 2.58 24.53
C THR A 207 28.86 2.95 23.39
N ASP A 208 28.57 2.47 22.17
CA ASP A 208 29.42 2.72 21.02
C ASP A 208 29.34 4.20 20.60
N ILE A 209 30.50 4.74 20.23
CA ILE A 209 30.68 6.12 19.78
C ILE A 209 30.76 6.24 18.25
N GLU A 210 30.82 5.10 17.57
CA GLU A 210 30.92 4.99 16.11
C GLU A 210 29.94 3.93 15.61
N ILE A 211 29.43 4.14 14.39
CA ILE A 211 28.53 3.21 13.71
C ILE A 211 29.21 2.73 12.45
N PHE A 212 29.43 1.41 12.33
CA PHE A 212 29.96 0.81 11.11
C PHE A 212 28.83 0.36 10.20
N VAL A 213 28.88 0.78 8.94
CA VAL A 213 27.88 0.48 7.91
C VAL A 213 28.52 -0.25 6.73
N ASN A 214 27.71 -0.93 5.92
CA ASN A 214 28.22 -1.65 4.74
C ASN A 214 28.72 -0.70 3.65
N ASP A 215 28.11 0.48 3.55
CA ASP A 215 28.46 1.51 2.59
C ASP A 215 28.09 2.87 3.17
N ALA A 216 29.09 3.68 3.52
CA ALA A 216 28.87 5.04 4.02
C ALA A 216 28.70 6.07 2.89
N SER A 217 29.09 5.74 1.65
CA SER A 217 29.07 6.67 0.52
C SER A 217 27.66 7.08 0.09
N VAL A 218 26.68 6.21 0.35
CA VAL A 218 25.26 6.47 0.06
C VAL A 218 24.61 7.43 1.07
N LEU A 219 25.17 7.58 2.27
CA LEU A 219 24.61 8.42 3.33
C LEU A 219 24.98 9.90 3.11
N PRO A 220 24.15 10.87 3.54
CA PRO A 220 24.45 12.29 3.37
C PRO A 220 25.78 12.72 3.99
N GLU A 221 26.43 13.69 3.35
CA GLU A 221 27.63 14.31 3.89
C GLU A 221 27.26 15.36 4.96
N PRO A 222 27.81 15.26 6.19
CA PRO A 222 27.63 16.29 7.20
C PRO A 222 28.51 17.51 6.87
N ASP A 223 28.11 18.69 7.35
CA ASP A 223 28.93 19.90 7.35
C ASP A 223 29.14 20.40 8.79
N PRO A 224 30.26 20.02 9.43
CA PRO A 224 30.58 20.47 10.78
C PRO A 224 30.81 21.99 10.89
N ASN A 225 31.23 22.66 9.82
CA ASN A 225 31.50 24.11 9.84
C ASN A 225 30.19 24.91 9.86
N LEU A 226 29.16 24.41 9.18
CA LEU A 226 27.81 24.97 9.20
C LEU A 226 26.93 24.36 10.30
N ASN A 227 27.47 23.47 11.14
CA ASN A 227 26.75 22.73 12.16
C ASN A 227 25.52 21.98 11.60
N VAL A 228 25.67 21.44 10.39
CA VAL A 228 24.65 20.63 9.71
C VAL A 228 25.04 19.16 9.84
N PRO A 229 24.41 18.40 10.75
CA PRO A 229 24.71 16.98 10.89
C PRO A 229 24.09 16.15 9.76
N GLY A 230 24.67 14.99 9.51
CA GLY A 230 23.98 13.90 8.86
C GLY A 230 22.95 13.28 9.82
N ILE A 231 21.82 12.81 9.29
CA ILE A 231 20.72 12.31 10.11
C ILE A 231 20.30 10.95 9.54
N ILE A 232 20.33 9.93 10.39
CA ILE A 232 19.88 8.58 10.05
C ILE A 232 18.87 8.08 11.07
N PHE A 233 18.13 7.05 10.67
CA PHE A 233 17.38 6.21 11.58
C PHE A 233 17.87 4.78 11.54
N ILE A 234 17.88 4.15 12.71
CA ILE A 234 18.06 2.71 12.87
C ILE A 234 16.86 2.24 13.69
N ASN A 235 15.98 1.43 13.08
CA ASN A 235 14.64 1.14 13.61
C ASN A 235 13.89 2.44 14.00
N ASN A 236 13.64 2.62 15.29
CA ASN A 236 12.89 3.75 15.86
C ASN A 236 13.80 4.86 16.42
N GLU A 237 15.11 4.68 16.39
CA GLU A 237 16.06 5.65 16.91
C GLU A 237 16.52 6.62 15.83
N ARG A 238 16.44 7.91 16.12
CA ARG A 238 17.03 8.97 15.30
C ARG A 238 18.43 9.29 15.82
N ILE A 239 19.42 9.16 14.96
CA ILE A 239 20.82 9.42 15.28
C ILE A 239 21.34 10.53 14.36
N THR A 240 22.12 11.45 14.91
CA THR A 240 22.87 12.44 14.13
C THR A 240 24.36 12.14 14.17
N TYR A 241 25.10 12.44 13.11
CA TYR A 241 26.56 12.29 13.03
C TYR A 241 27.20 13.50 12.36
N PHE A 242 28.45 13.77 12.71
CA PHE A 242 29.26 14.84 12.10
C PHE A 242 30.49 14.33 11.35
N ILE A 243 30.84 13.05 11.51
CA ILE A 243 31.94 12.42 10.79
C ILE A 243 31.37 11.29 9.94
N ARG A 244 31.72 11.26 8.67
CA ARG A 244 31.44 10.18 7.72
C ARG A 244 32.75 9.74 7.08
N ASP A 245 33.26 8.58 7.47
CA ASP A 245 34.48 8.02 6.92
C ASP A 245 34.15 7.01 5.80
N LEU A 246 34.59 7.31 4.58
CA LEU A 246 34.38 6.46 3.41
C LEU A 246 35.42 5.33 3.29
N SER A 247 36.56 5.44 3.97
CA SER A 247 37.61 4.43 3.97
C SER A 247 37.28 3.28 4.93
N GLU A 248 36.72 3.60 6.09
CA GLU A 248 36.31 2.61 7.10
C GLU A 248 34.81 2.27 7.06
N ASN A 249 34.03 2.97 6.23
CA ASN A 249 32.57 2.94 6.21
C ASN A 249 31.97 3.11 7.61
N SER A 250 32.36 4.20 8.28
CA SER A 250 31.94 4.51 9.64
C SER A 250 31.34 5.90 9.78
N LEU A 251 30.46 6.05 10.77
CA LEU A 251 29.87 7.32 11.19
C LEU A 251 30.34 7.62 12.61
N GLY A 252 30.88 8.81 12.81
CA GLY A 252 31.46 9.24 14.08
C GLY A 252 30.87 10.55 14.60
N GLN A 253 31.25 10.89 15.83
CA GLN A 253 30.70 12.03 16.58
C GLN A 253 29.16 11.97 16.59
N ILE A 254 28.66 10.80 16.99
CA ILE A 254 27.23 10.51 16.94
C ILE A 254 26.51 11.06 18.17
N MET A 255 25.25 11.47 17.97
CA MET A 255 24.31 11.70 19.07
C MET A 255 23.12 10.76 18.91
N ARG A 256 22.93 9.93 19.93
CA ARG A 256 21.91 8.87 20.02
C ARG A 256 20.56 9.43 20.50
N GLY A 257 19.45 8.78 20.17
CA GLY A 257 18.12 9.08 20.71
C GLY A 257 17.65 10.53 20.54
N THR A 258 18.12 11.21 19.49
CA THR A 258 17.87 12.65 19.30
C THR A 258 16.37 12.94 19.14
N LEU A 259 15.95 14.15 19.54
CA LEU A 259 14.54 14.57 19.55
C LEU A 259 13.62 13.70 20.41
N GLY A 260 14.18 12.90 21.34
CA GLY A 260 13.46 12.01 22.25
C GLY A 260 13.05 10.67 21.65
N THR A 261 13.73 10.24 20.59
CA THR A 261 13.56 8.88 20.06
C THR A 261 14.20 7.85 20.99
N GLY A 262 13.62 6.66 21.07
CA GLY A 262 14.13 5.58 21.94
C GLY A 262 15.36 4.92 21.33
N ALA A 263 16.42 4.74 22.11
CA ALA A 263 17.61 3.98 21.74
C ALA A 263 17.55 2.57 22.34
N LEU A 264 17.78 1.54 21.53
CA LEU A 264 17.95 0.17 22.02
C LEU A 264 19.35 -0.03 22.60
N ASN A 265 19.48 -0.98 23.54
CA ASN A 265 20.77 -1.36 24.10
C ASN A 265 21.72 -1.92 23.03
N THR A 266 21.16 -2.65 22.07
CA THR A 266 21.91 -3.32 21.00
C THR A 266 21.07 -3.40 19.72
N TYR A 267 21.68 -3.11 18.58
CA TYR A 267 21.16 -3.38 17.24
C TYR A 267 21.97 -4.48 16.58
N ALA A 268 21.30 -5.44 15.96
CA ALA A 268 21.96 -6.53 15.25
C ALA A 268 22.65 -6.02 13.98
N ILE A 269 23.73 -6.70 13.58
CA ILE A 269 24.32 -6.56 12.25
C ILE A 269 23.23 -6.78 11.16
N GLY A 270 23.31 -6.03 10.07
CA GLY A 270 22.35 -6.10 8.95
C GLY A 270 21.06 -5.29 9.16
N THR A 271 20.87 -4.66 10.32
CA THR A 271 19.76 -3.73 10.56
C THR A 271 19.85 -2.55 9.59
N ASP A 272 18.70 -2.11 9.08
CA ASP A 272 18.64 -0.98 8.14
C ASP A 272 19.07 0.33 8.79
N VAL A 273 19.90 1.07 8.07
CA VAL A 273 20.34 2.42 8.37
C VAL A 273 19.79 3.33 7.29
N ILE A 274 18.81 4.14 7.66
CA ILE A 274 17.96 4.88 6.73
C ILE A 274 18.28 6.37 6.80
N ASP A 275 18.56 7.02 5.68
CA ASP A 275 18.72 8.48 5.63
C ASP A 275 17.42 9.19 6.06
N SER A 276 17.55 10.21 6.90
CA SER A 276 16.47 11.10 7.32
C SER A 276 16.92 12.57 7.37
N GLY A 277 17.93 12.91 6.57
CA GLY A 277 18.48 14.25 6.38
C GLY A 277 17.46 15.27 5.87
N ALA A 278 17.96 16.46 5.50
CA ALA A 278 17.13 17.52 4.96
C ALA A 278 16.49 17.13 3.62
N SER A 279 17.22 16.40 2.77
CA SER A 279 16.80 15.85 1.47
C SER A 279 15.57 14.93 1.53
N GLN A 280 15.32 14.31 2.69
CA GLN A 280 14.17 13.43 2.90
C GLN A 280 12.98 14.17 3.55
N THR A 281 13.10 15.48 3.82
CA THR A 281 11.99 16.25 4.39
C THR A 281 10.94 16.54 3.33
N ILE A 282 9.69 16.18 3.60
CA ILE A 282 8.59 16.46 2.68
C ILE A 282 8.43 17.99 2.57
N PRO A 283 8.51 18.56 1.36
CA PRO A 283 8.57 20.00 1.16
C PRO A 283 7.23 20.67 1.45
N GLY A 284 7.27 21.86 2.07
CA GLY A 284 6.10 22.73 2.21
C GLY A 284 4.95 22.18 3.06
N TYR A 285 5.19 21.08 3.78
CA TYR A 285 4.19 20.45 4.64
C TYR A 285 4.53 20.64 6.12
N SER A 286 3.61 21.27 6.83
CA SER A 286 3.56 21.26 8.27
C SER A 286 2.10 21.23 8.70
N ASP A 287 1.82 20.51 9.77
CA ASP A 287 0.52 20.67 10.41
C ASP A 287 0.46 22.07 11.04
N THR A 288 -0.67 22.74 10.83
CA THR A 288 -0.96 23.99 11.52
C THR A 288 -1.75 23.67 12.77
N THR A 289 -1.27 24.15 13.92
CA THR A 289 -2.01 24.08 15.18
C THR A 289 -2.49 25.48 15.49
N THR A 290 -3.80 25.67 15.50
CA THR A 290 -4.42 26.94 15.87
C THR A 290 -4.94 26.82 17.29
N ILE A 291 -4.56 27.78 18.14
CA ILE A 291 -4.99 27.83 19.54
C ILE A 291 -5.85 29.07 19.73
N CYS A 292 -7.08 28.87 20.16
CA CYS A 292 -7.99 29.93 20.59
C CYS A 292 -8.04 29.93 22.12
N THR A 293 -7.82 31.09 22.74
CA THR A 293 -7.76 31.22 24.20
C THR A 293 -8.74 32.30 24.67
N HIS A 294 -9.49 31.98 25.72
CA HIS A 294 -10.39 32.90 26.42
C HIS A 294 -10.14 32.87 27.91
N THR A 295 -10.53 33.94 28.59
CA THR A 295 -10.67 33.96 30.05
C THR A 295 -12.15 33.94 30.38
N ALA A 296 -12.58 32.94 31.13
CA ALA A 296 -13.97 32.82 31.54
C ALA A 296 -14.30 33.80 32.67
N ASP A 297 -15.54 34.28 32.67
CA ASP A 297 -16.10 35.21 33.66
C ASP A 297 -16.96 34.52 34.72
N GLY A 298 -17.27 33.23 34.56
CA GLY A 298 -18.19 32.47 35.41
C GLY A 298 -19.66 32.53 34.99
N LEU A 299 -19.98 33.25 33.90
CA LEU A 299 -21.36 33.48 33.45
C LEU A 299 -21.56 33.11 31.98
N THR A 300 -20.59 33.42 31.13
CA THR A 300 -20.63 33.18 29.69
C THR A 300 -20.41 31.70 29.39
N THR A 301 -21.34 31.10 28.64
CA THR A 301 -21.28 29.71 28.20
C THR A 301 -20.80 29.55 26.77
N GLN A 302 -20.83 30.60 25.96
CA GLN A 302 -20.50 30.54 24.55
C GLN A 302 -19.25 31.37 24.24
N PHE A 303 -18.29 30.79 23.52
CA PHE A 303 -17.05 31.45 23.14
C PHE A 303 -16.80 31.32 21.63
N LEU A 304 -16.34 32.40 21.02
CA LEU A 304 -15.95 32.44 19.62
C LEU A 304 -14.64 31.68 19.39
N LEU A 305 -14.46 31.07 18.22
CA LEU A 305 -13.27 30.31 17.85
C LEU A 305 -12.56 30.93 16.64
N PHE A 306 -11.22 30.87 16.65
CA PHE A 306 -10.23 31.08 15.55
C PHE A 306 -10.34 32.35 14.70
N ASP A 307 -11.50 32.71 14.18
CA ASP A 307 -11.84 33.96 13.50
C ASP A 307 -13.39 34.06 13.38
N ALA A 308 -14.00 35.20 13.79
CA ALA A 308 -15.45 35.41 13.69
C ALA A 308 -15.95 35.45 12.25
N ASP A 309 -15.08 35.90 11.33
CA ASP A 309 -15.45 36.27 9.97
C ASP A 309 -15.15 35.17 8.96
N SER A 310 -14.58 34.04 9.39
CA SER A 310 -14.14 32.96 8.51
C SER A 310 -15.12 31.79 8.43
N THR A 311 -15.69 31.57 7.25
CA THR A 311 -16.50 30.37 6.94
C THR A 311 -15.66 29.11 6.75
N THR A 312 -14.32 29.22 6.70
CA THR A 312 -13.41 28.09 6.49
C THR A 312 -12.94 27.44 7.79
N PHE A 313 -13.20 28.04 8.95
CA PHE A 313 -12.76 27.56 10.27
C PHE A 313 -13.89 27.11 11.20
N ILE A 314 -14.95 26.51 10.65
CA ILE A 314 -16.04 25.91 11.43
C ILE A 314 -15.59 24.51 11.94
N PRO A 315 -15.67 24.23 13.26
CA PRO A 315 -15.45 22.88 13.80
C PRO A 315 -16.52 21.90 13.34
N LEU A 316 -16.20 20.61 13.29
CA LEU A 316 -17.21 19.59 13.05
C LEU A 316 -18.20 19.52 14.23
N ALA A 317 -19.48 19.25 13.96
CA ALA A 317 -20.48 19.04 15.02
C ALA A 317 -20.10 17.93 16.01
N SER A 318 -19.31 16.94 15.56
CA SER A 318 -18.76 15.88 16.41
C SER A 318 -17.68 16.37 17.38
N GLY A 319 -17.06 17.53 17.13
CA GLY A 319 -15.93 18.07 17.89
C GLY A 319 -14.62 17.31 17.70
N ASN A 320 -14.56 16.30 16.83
CA ASN A 320 -13.39 15.43 16.65
C ASN A 320 -12.16 16.15 16.11
N ASP A 321 -12.34 17.32 15.48
CA ASP A 321 -11.26 18.14 14.93
C ASP A 321 -10.70 19.14 15.94
N CYS A 322 -11.30 19.25 17.13
CA CYS A 322 -10.89 20.19 18.17
C CYS A 322 -10.55 19.47 19.49
N THR A 323 -9.66 20.06 20.28
CA THR A 323 -9.38 19.66 21.67
C THR A 323 -9.63 20.84 22.59
N VAL A 324 -10.42 20.63 23.65
CA VAL A 324 -10.86 21.69 24.56
C VAL A 324 -10.22 21.50 25.93
N PHE A 325 -9.74 22.59 26.52
CA PHE A 325 -9.22 22.66 27.88
C PHE A 325 -9.92 23.78 28.65
N VAL A 326 -10.20 23.53 29.93
CA VAL A 326 -10.72 24.54 30.87
C VAL A 326 -9.87 24.47 32.14
N GLY A 327 -9.28 25.60 32.54
CA GLY A 327 -8.37 25.66 33.68
C GLY A 327 -7.16 24.74 33.55
N GLY A 328 -6.74 24.42 32.32
CA GLY A 328 -5.66 23.47 32.03
C GLY A 328 -6.07 22.00 32.02
N ILE A 329 -7.34 21.67 32.28
CA ILE A 329 -7.86 20.30 32.25
C ILE A 329 -8.53 20.02 30.91
N LYS A 330 -8.11 18.96 30.22
CA LYS A 330 -8.75 18.51 28.97
C LYS A 330 -10.20 18.10 29.24
N GLN A 331 -11.13 18.72 28.53
CA GLN A 331 -12.54 18.38 28.58
C GLN A 331 -12.85 17.29 27.56
N THR A 332 -13.62 16.28 27.97
CA THR A 332 -14.11 15.19 27.11
C THR A 332 -15.62 15.25 26.90
N SER A 333 -16.33 16.10 27.65
CA SER A 333 -17.76 16.34 27.58
C SER A 333 -18.09 17.73 28.16
N GLY A 334 -19.38 18.09 28.20
CA GLY A 334 -19.82 19.36 28.80
C GLY A 334 -19.75 20.56 27.86
N PHE A 335 -19.48 20.35 26.58
CA PHE A 335 -19.51 21.34 25.51
C PHE A 335 -20.08 20.74 24.22
N SER A 336 -20.48 21.59 23.28
CA SER A 336 -20.95 21.20 21.95
C SER A 336 -20.50 22.19 20.88
N PHE A 337 -20.38 21.68 19.64
CA PHE A 337 -20.25 22.46 18.42
C PHE A 337 -21.48 22.19 17.54
N ASP A 338 -21.93 23.19 16.79
CA ASP A 338 -23.11 23.06 15.92
C ASP A 338 -22.76 22.56 14.50
N GLY A 339 -21.48 22.61 14.12
CA GLY A 339 -21.02 22.26 12.77
C GLY A 339 -21.29 23.34 11.71
N SER A 340 -21.83 24.49 12.10
CA SER A 340 -22.25 25.58 11.21
C SER A 340 -21.68 26.95 11.57
N THR A 341 -21.21 27.13 12.80
CA THR A 341 -20.65 28.40 13.28
C THR A 341 -19.32 28.18 14.01
N ALA A 342 -18.52 29.24 14.10
CA ALA A 342 -17.24 29.23 14.82
C ALA A 342 -17.44 29.44 16.33
N TYR A 343 -18.39 28.74 16.95
CA TYR A 343 -18.66 28.84 18.39
C TYR A 343 -18.54 27.49 19.09
N ILE A 344 -17.98 27.52 20.29
CA ILE A 344 -18.13 26.47 21.28
C ILE A 344 -19.17 26.90 22.31
N THR A 345 -20.08 26.00 22.68
CA THR A 345 -21.06 26.24 23.73
C THR A 345 -20.87 25.24 24.86
N PHE A 346 -20.61 25.72 26.07
CA PHE A 346 -20.50 24.93 27.29
C PHE A 346 -21.88 24.75 27.94
N THR A 347 -22.11 23.55 28.49
CA THR A 347 -23.32 23.22 29.26
C THR A 347 -23.40 23.96 30.59
N THR A 348 -22.24 24.30 31.17
CA THR A 348 -22.11 25.10 32.39
C THR A 348 -21.01 26.13 32.14
N ALA A 349 -21.23 27.38 32.55
CA ALA A 349 -20.25 28.44 32.38
C ALA A 349 -18.93 28.06 33.07
N PRO A 350 -17.79 28.10 32.37
CA PRO A 350 -16.49 27.82 33.00
C PRO A 350 -16.23 28.81 34.15
N ILE A 351 -15.56 28.33 35.21
CA ILE A 351 -15.33 29.13 36.43
C ILE A 351 -14.63 30.46 36.12
N SER A 352 -15.03 31.52 36.82
CA SER A 352 -14.43 32.85 36.67
C SER A 352 -12.91 32.82 36.87
N GLY A 353 -12.18 33.48 35.97
CA GLY A 353 -10.71 33.45 35.90
C GLY A 353 -10.12 32.18 35.29
N GLY A 354 -10.95 31.18 34.96
CA GLY A 354 -10.51 29.95 34.30
C GLY A 354 -10.12 30.21 32.84
N LYS A 355 -8.93 29.76 32.44
CA LYS A 355 -8.50 29.81 31.03
C LYS A 355 -9.22 28.73 30.23
N VAL A 356 -9.89 29.12 29.15
CA VAL A 356 -10.50 28.22 28.16
C VAL A 356 -9.60 28.18 26.94
N GLU A 357 -9.13 27.01 26.54
CA GLU A 357 -8.30 26.82 25.35
C GLU A 357 -8.94 25.82 24.40
N ILE A 358 -9.07 26.20 23.14
CA ILE A 358 -9.55 25.33 22.07
C ILE A 358 -8.44 25.22 21.05
N ILE A 359 -7.98 23.99 20.82
CA ILE A 359 -6.87 23.67 19.93
C ILE A 359 -7.43 22.90 18.75
N ARG A 360 -7.17 23.38 17.54
CA ARG A 360 -7.48 22.67 16.29
C ARG A 360 -6.20 22.39 15.55
N LYS A 361 -6.03 21.15 15.06
CA LYS A 361 -4.89 20.74 14.25
C LYS A 361 -5.37 20.47 12.83
N THR A 362 -4.84 21.19 11.85
CA THR A 362 -5.16 21.01 10.44
C THR A 362 -3.90 20.62 9.66
N GLY A 363 -3.96 19.47 8.99
CA GLY A 363 -2.94 19.04 8.02
C GLY A 363 -3.39 19.29 6.59
N LYS A 364 -2.49 19.17 5.61
CA LYS A 364 -2.87 19.13 4.18
C LYS A 364 -3.18 17.70 3.75
N VAL A 365 -4.04 17.56 2.75
CA VAL A 365 -4.35 16.29 2.10
C VAL A 365 -3.30 16.03 1.02
N TRP A 366 -2.68 14.84 1.02
CA TRP A 366 -1.63 14.47 0.04
C TRP A 366 -2.17 13.75 -1.19
N VAL A 367 -3.45 13.36 -1.17
CA VAL A 367 -4.13 12.75 -2.31
C VAL A 367 -4.96 13.80 -3.05
N ASN A 368 -5.19 13.59 -4.34
CA ASN A 368 -6.14 14.42 -5.08
C ASN A 368 -7.54 14.19 -4.48
N GLN A 369 -8.23 15.27 -4.09
CA GLN A 369 -9.58 15.17 -3.58
C GLN A 369 -10.57 14.93 -4.72
N GLY A 370 -11.61 14.14 -4.45
CA GLY A 370 -12.74 14.01 -5.37
C GLY A 370 -13.70 15.19 -5.23
N THR A 371 -14.65 15.32 -6.14
CA THR A 371 -15.65 16.40 -6.11
C THR A 371 -16.63 16.27 -4.94
N SER A 372 -16.84 15.06 -4.43
CA SER A 372 -17.74 14.73 -3.31
C SER A 372 -17.15 13.68 -2.35
N THR A 373 -15.89 13.32 -2.54
CA THR A 373 -15.21 12.24 -1.81
C THR A 373 -13.85 12.72 -1.31
N ALA A 374 -13.35 12.11 -0.23
CA ALA A 374 -12.05 12.45 0.34
C ALA A 374 -10.86 12.24 -0.62
N GLY A 375 -11.03 11.44 -1.67
CA GLY A 375 -10.04 11.22 -2.73
C GLY A 375 -10.68 10.88 -4.08
N ASP A 376 -9.92 11.03 -5.16
CA ASP A 376 -10.30 10.71 -6.55
C ASP A 376 -10.20 9.21 -6.91
N GLY A 377 -9.90 8.37 -5.93
CA GLY A 377 -9.75 6.91 -6.08
C GLY A 377 -8.38 6.45 -6.59
N LYS A 378 -7.43 7.37 -6.87
CA LYS A 378 -6.09 7.00 -7.36
C LYS A 378 -5.01 6.93 -6.27
N GLY A 379 -5.39 7.27 -5.03
CA GLY A 379 -4.49 7.23 -3.87
C GLY A 379 -3.30 8.18 -4.01
N LEU A 380 -2.24 7.90 -3.24
CA LEU A 380 -1.01 8.71 -3.24
C LEU A 380 -0.20 8.53 -4.54
N GLN A 381 -0.34 7.37 -5.19
CA GLN A 381 0.38 7.08 -6.44
C GLN A 381 -0.13 7.86 -7.64
N GLY A 382 -1.42 8.22 -7.67
CA GLY A 382 -1.99 9.07 -8.72
C GLY A 382 -2.09 10.56 -8.35
N ALA A 383 -1.57 10.95 -7.19
CA ALA A 383 -1.67 12.31 -6.69
C ALA A 383 -0.63 13.24 -7.32
N THR A 384 -1.03 14.48 -7.63
CA THR A 384 -0.17 15.46 -8.33
C THR A 384 0.34 16.58 -7.42
N GLY A 385 0.01 16.52 -6.13
CA GLY A 385 0.50 17.49 -5.15
C GLY A 385 2.02 17.45 -4.98
N PRO A 386 2.65 18.53 -4.50
CA PRO A 386 4.10 18.57 -4.30
C PRO A 386 4.58 17.51 -3.29
N GLU A 387 3.79 17.19 -2.26
CA GLU A 387 4.10 16.15 -1.28
C GLU A 387 4.10 14.75 -1.93
N ALA A 388 3.05 14.43 -2.70
CA ALA A 388 2.95 13.16 -3.41
C ALA A 388 4.05 13.00 -4.47
N THR A 389 4.29 14.05 -5.26
CA THR A 389 5.35 14.06 -6.28
C THR A 389 6.73 13.87 -5.65
N PHE A 390 6.99 14.53 -4.52
CA PHE A 390 8.25 14.37 -3.79
C PHE A 390 8.45 12.92 -3.32
N LEU A 391 7.40 12.27 -2.83
CA LEU A 391 7.44 10.88 -2.41
C LEU A 391 7.62 9.92 -3.60
N LEU A 392 6.91 10.14 -4.70
CA LEU A 392 6.99 9.35 -5.92
C LEU A 392 8.35 9.40 -6.61
N ASN A 393 9.06 10.52 -6.52
CA ASN A 393 10.36 10.69 -7.18
C ASN A 393 11.47 9.80 -6.62
N ASN A 394 11.35 9.29 -5.40
CA ASN A 394 12.33 8.37 -4.80
C ASN A 394 11.60 7.32 -3.96
N PRO A 395 11.25 6.19 -4.57
CA PRO A 395 10.46 5.16 -3.93
C PRO A 395 11.28 4.34 -2.93
N THR A 396 10.60 3.54 -2.12
CA THR A 396 11.18 2.60 -1.16
C THR A 396 11.17 1.18 -1.70
N LYS A 397 12.20 0.41 -1.35
CA LYS A 397 12.20 -1.07 -1.43
C LYS A 397 12.37 -1.71 -0.05
N LEU A 398 12.42 -0.88 0.99
CA LEU A 398 12.38 -1.37 2.36
C LEU A 398 10.98 -1.91 2.66
N PRO A 399 10.89 -3.03 3.39
CA PRO A 399 9.65 -3.75 3.67
C PRO A 399 8.62 -2.94 4.47
#